data_AF-A0AAE0CMD4-F1
#
_entry.id   AF-A0AAE0CMD4-F1
#
_cell.length_a   1.000
_cell.length_b   1.000
_cell.length_c   1.000
_cell.angle_alpha   90.00
_cell.angle_beta   90.00
_cell.angle_gamma   90.00
#
_symmetry.space_group_name_H-M   'P 1'
#
loop_
_entity.id
_entity.type
_entity.pdbx_description
1 polymer ?
#
loop_
_entity_poly.entity_id
_entity_poly.type
_entity_poly.pdbx_seq_one_letter_code
_entity_poly.pdbx_strand_id
1 'polypeptide(L)'
;MNSILLPRLNAKIMKNGKESRNLTITAAENGEYELLGPSREYGVKLREYSCQCGYWQISEIPYSHAMAAISHYYGKSVLKDKVSEFVHNSLTKSVYLQTYRGMIHYIPYQRGDHTCLLVY
;
A
#
# COMPACT_ATOMS: atom_id res chain seq x y z
N MET A 1 4.18 -0.57 14.06
CA MET A 1 5.26 -0.62 13.06
C MET A 1 4.67 -0.16 11.74
N ASN A 2 5.06 1.04 11.28
CA ASN A 2 4.78 1.63 9.95
C ASN A 2 5.47 3.00 9.83
N SER A 3 6.66 3.16 10.43
CA SER A 3 7.40 4.44 10.41
C SER A 3 7.98 4.79 9.04
N ILE A 4 7.90 3.86 8.08
CA ILE A 4 8.47 3.97 6.73
C ILE A 4 7.45 4.55 5.74
N LEU A 5 6.15 4.30 5.88
CA LEU A 5 5.13 4.76 4.94
C LEU A 5 4.41 6.01 5.44
N LEU A 6 3.99 6.88 4.52
CA LEU A 6 3.20 8.07 4.84
C LEU A 6 1.83 7.66 5.46
N PRO A 7 1.28 8.41 6.45
CA PRO A 7 0.00 8.05 7.07
C PRO A 7 -1.17 7.93 6.10
N ARG A 8 -1.26 8.83 5.12
CA ARG A 8 -2.27 8.76 4.04
C ARG A 8 -2.17 7.46 3.23
N LEU A 9 -0.97 6.94 3.05
CA LEU A 9 -0.72 5.68 2.35
C LEU A 9 -1.15 4.49 3.21
N ASN A 10 -0.81 4.48 4.50
CA ASN A 10 -1.29 3.46 5.43
C ASN A 10 -2.83 3.37 5.44
N ALA A 11 -3.51 4.51 5.42
CA ALA A 11 -4.97 4.54 5.34
C ALA A 11 -5.51 3.89 4.05
N LYS A 12 -4.88 4.15 2.89
CA LYS A 12 -5.25 3.50 1.61
C LYS A 12 -5.04 1.99 1.66
N ILE A 13 -3.90 1.52 2.17
CA ILE A 13 -3.60 0.09 2.29
C ILE A 13 -4.63 -0.61 3.19
N MET A 14 -4.95 -0.01 4.34
CA MET A 14 -5.95 -0.57 5.27
C MET A 14 -7.35 -0.63 4.64
N LYS A 15 -7.74 0.39 3.87
CA LYS A 15 -9.00 0.41 3.11
C LYS A 15 -9.03 -0.72 2.08
N ASN A 16 -8.01 -0.80 1.23
CA ASN A 16 -7.91 -1.82 0.17
C ASN A 16 -7.90 -3.25 0.76
N GLY A 17 -7.21 -3.45 1.89
CA GLY A 17 -7.20 -4.74 2.60
C GLY A 17 -8.51 -5.08 3.34
N LYS A 18 -9.40 -4.11 3.55
CA LYS A 18 -10.77 -4.37 3.99
C LYS A 18 -11.63 -4.79 2.81
N GLU A 19 -11.56 -4.05 1.71
CA GLU A 19 -12.31 -4.33 0.47
C GLU A 19 -11.94 -5.68 -0.13
N SER A 20 -10.67 -6.09 -0.02
CA SER A 20 -10.18 -7.37 -0.53
C SER A 20 -10.86 -8.60 0.08
N ARG A 21 -11.48 -8.46 1.26
CA ARG A 21 -12.18 -9.55 1.96
C ARG A 21 -13.48 -9.97 1.27
N ASN A 22 -13.99 -9.13 0.37
CA ASN A 22 -15.22 -9.38 -0.37
C ASN A 22 -14.96 -10.05 -1.73
N LEU A 23 -13.71 -10.38 -2.04
CA LEU A 23 -13.31 -10.98 -3.30
C LEU A 23 -13.16 -12.49 -3.13
N THR A 24 -13.66 -13.24 -4.10
CA THR A 24 -13.34 -14.66 -4.24
C THR A 24 -12.07 -14.78 -5.05
N ILE A 25 -11.12 -15.58 -4.58
CA ILE A 25 -9.81 -15.74 -5.20
C ILE A 25 -9.59 -17.20 -5.60
N THR A 26 -9.07 -17.38 -6.80
CA THR A 26 -8.59 -18.67 -7.31
C THR A 26 -7.10 -18.51 -7.59
N ALA A 27 -6.30 -19.36 -6.96
CA ALA A 27 -4.87 -19.41 -7.24
C ALA A 27 -4.63 -20.13 -8.55
N ALA A 28 -3.89 -19.50 -9.46
CA ALA A 28 -3.29 -20.16 -10.61
C ALA A 28 -1.88 -20.62 -10.24
N GLU A 29 -1.02 -20.84 -11.23
CA GLU A 29 0.38 -21.22 -11.00
C GLU A 29 1.29 -20.00 -10.75
N ASN A 30 2.43 -20.21 -10.10
CA ASN A 30 3.54 -19.25 -10.03
C ASN A 30 3.28 -17.87 -9.41
N GLY A 31 2.24 -17.74 -8.57
CA GLY A 31 1.90 -16.45 -7.92
C GLY A 31 1.01 -15.56 -8.80
N GLU A 32 0.34 -16.16 -9.78
CA GLU A 32 -0.77 -15.58 -10.52
C GLU A 32 -2.10 -15.96 -9.89
N TYR A 33 -3.07 -15.05 -9.96
CA TYR A 33 -4.36 -15.17 -9.29
C TYR A 33 -5.46 -14.61 -10.18
N GLU A 34 -6.60 -15.30 -10.16
CA GLU A 34 -7.85 -14.80 -10.70
C GLU A 34 -8.75 -14.40 -9.54
N LEU A 35 -9.33 -13.20 -9.62
CA LEU A 35 -10.23 -12.67 -8.61
C LEU A 35 -11.58 -12.35 -9.21
N LEU A 36 -12.62 -12.95 -8.68
CA LEU A 36 -13.99 -12.63 -9.03
C LEU A 36 -14.40 -11.36 -8.27
N GLY A 37 -14.43 -10.24 -9.00
CA GLY A 37 -14.94 -8.98 -8.51
C GLY A 37 -16.44 -8.82 -8.75
N PRO A 38 -17.06 -7.74 -8.23
CA PRO A 38 -18.50 -7.51 -8.38
C PRO A 38 -18.96 -7.33 -9.83
N SER A 39 -18.09 -6.78 -10.69
CA SER A 39 -18.43 -6.42 -12.07
C SER A 39 -17.80 -7.35 -13.11
N ARG A 40 -16.61 -7.89 -12.81
CA ARG A 40 -15.84 -8.75 -13.69
C ARG A 40 -14.74 -9.45 -12.91
N GLU A 41 -14.08 -10.39 -13.58
CA GLU A 41 -12.85 -11.03 -13.10
C GLU A 41 -11.62 -10.16 -13.34
N TYR A 42 -10.60 -10.35 -12.50
CA TYR A 42 -9.34 -9.64 -12.57
C TYR A 42 -8.17 -10.60 -12.38
N GLY A 43 -7.20 -10.53 -13.30
CA GLY A 43 -5.90 -11.15 -13.11
C GLY A 43 -4.98 -10.31 -12.22
N VAL A 44 -4.26 -10.96 -11.31
CA VAL A 44 -3.16 -10.39 -10.52
C VAL A 44 -1.93 -11.25 -10.68
N LYS A 45 -0.78 -10.61 -10.89
CA LYS A 45 0.53 -11.28 -10.96
C LYS A 45 1.47 -10.67 -9.94
N LEU A 46 1.71 -11.39 -8.85
CA LEU A 46 2.49 -10.84 -7.72
C LEU A 46 3.95 -10.55 -8.09
N ARG A 47 4.56 -11.40 -8.90
CA ARG A 47 5.97 -11.26 -9.31
C ARG A 47 6.19 -10.07 -10.26
N GLU A 48 5.17 -9.71 -11.01
CA GLU A 48 5.19 -8.58 -11.94
C GLU A 48 4.68 -7.29 -11.30
N TYR A 49 4.29 -7.30 -10.02
CA TYR A 49 3.67 -6.17 -9.33
C TYR A 49 2.48 -5.59 -10.11
N SER A 50 1.69 -6.46 -10.73
CA SER A 50 0.68 -6.05 -11.70
C SER A 50 -0.71 -6.59 -11.37
N CYS A 51 -1.72 -5.78 -11.71
CA CYS A 51 -3.12 -6.17 -11.68
C CYS A 51 -3.80 -5.66 -12.95
N GLN A 52 -4.72 -6.44 -13.51
CA GLN A 52 -5.49 -6.08 -14.70
C GLN A 52 -6.35 -4.81 -14.50
N CYS A 53 -6.62 -4.40 -13.25
CA CYS A 53 -7.28 -3.13 -12.98
C CYS A 53 -6.40 -1.89 -13.24
N GLY A 54 -5.08 -2.05 -13.42
CA GLY A 54 -4.12 -0.97 -13.68
C GLY A 54 -3.77 -0.08 -12.49
N TYR A 55 -4.62 -0.04 -11.45
CA TYR A 55 -4.42 0.83 -10.30
C TYR A 55 -3.12 0.59 -9.54
N TRP A 56 -2.66 -0.66 -9.45
CA TRP A 56 -1.43 -0.97 -8.72
C TRP A 56 -0.22 -0.39 -9.43
N GLN A 57 -0.14 -0.55 -10.74
CA GLN A 57 0.95 -0.04 -11.57
C GLN A 57 1.02 1.49 -11.57
N ILE A 58 -0.13 2.16 -11.54
CA ILE A 58 -0.20 3.64 -11.58
C ILE A 58 0.04 4.23 -10.19
N SER A 59 -0.59 3.68 -9.16
CA SER A 59 -0.51 4.26 -7.82
C SER A 59 0.70 3.80 -7.04
N GLU A 60 1.37 2.74 -7.51
CA GLU A 60 2.47 2.06 -6.82
C GLU A 60 2.08 1.46 -5.46
N ILE A 61 0.77 1.28 -5.25
CA ILE A 61 0.16 0.77 -4.03
C ILE A 61 -0.74 -0.42 -4.39
N PRO A 62 -0.63 -1.56 -3.69
CA PRO A 62 -1.53 -2.68 -3.93
C PRO A 62 -3.00 -2.28 -3.76
N TYR A 63 -3.80 -2.48 -4.81
CA TYR A 63 -5.25 -2.30 -4.76
C TYR A 63 -5.94 -3.52 -4.14
N SER A 64 -7.26 -3.46 -3.90
CA SER A 64 -8.01 -4.54 -3.22
C SER A 64 -7.78 -5.92 -3.84
N HIS A 65 -7.68 -6.02 -5.18
CA HIS A 65 -7.36 -7.28 -5.86
C HIS A 65 -5.96 -7.82 -5.51
N ALA A 66 -4.95 -6.96 -5.57
CA ALA A 66 -3.59 -7.31 -5.21
C ALA A 66 -3.48 -7.67 -3.72
N MET A 67 -4.19 -6.96 -2.85
CA MET A 67 -4.24 -7.24 -1.41
C MET A 67 -4.80 -8.63 -1.11
N ALA A 68 -5.81 -9.09 -1.84
CA ALA A 68 -6.33 -10.45 -1.71
C ALA A 68 -5.28 -11.49 -2.13
N ALA A 69 -4.59 -11.29 -3.25
CA ALA A 69 -3.50 -12.16 -3.71
C ALA A 69 -2.34 -12.23 -2.71
N ILE A 70 -1.85 -11.08 -2.21
CA ILE A 70 -0.78 -11.01 -1.20
C ILE A 70 -1.22 -11.72 0.09
N SER A 71 -2.46 -11.50 0.54
CA SER A 71 -3.00 -12.15 1.74
C SER A 71 -3.12 -13.66 1.58
N HIS A 72 -3.45 -14.14 0.38
CA HIS A 72 -3.51 -15.57 0.08
C HIS A 72 -2.10 -16.18 0.03
N TYR A 73 -1.15 -15.51 -0.61
CA TYR A 73 0.21 -16.02 -0.78
C TYR A 73 0.99 -16.12 0.55
N TYR A 74 0.97 -15.07 1.39
CA TYR A 74 1.74 -15.03 2.63
C TYR A 74 0.94 -15.43 3.87
N GLY A 75 -0.38 -15.46 3.79
CA GLY A 75 -1.26 -15.61 4.93
C GLY A 75 -1.62 -14.26 5.59
N LYS A 76 -2.84 -14.21 6.11
CA LYS A 76 -3.46 -12.99 6.65
C LYS A 76 -2.77 -12.46 7.92
N SER A 77 -2.14 -13.33 8.70
CA SER A 77 -1.46 -12.97 9.97
C SER A 77 -0.24 -12.08 9.76
N VAL A 78 0.50 -12.30 8.68
CA VAL A 78 1.75 -11.57 8.34
C VAL A 78 1.55 -10.49 7.28
N LEU A 79 0.33 -10.33 6.76
CA LEU A 79 0.01 -9.36 5.70
C LEU A 79 0.45 -7.93 6.05
N LYS A 80 0.31 -7.53 7.33
CA LYS A 80 0.70 -6.19 7.78
C LYS A 80 2.19 -5.92 7.59
N ASP A 81 3.02 -6.95 7.75
CA ASP A 81 4.48 -6.83 7.61
C ASP A 81 4.86 -6.93 6.13
N LYS A 82 4.23 -7.84 5.39
CA LYS A 82 4.55 -8.15 3.99
C LYS A 82 4.05 -7.15 2.97
N VAL A 83 2.93 -6.45 3.22
CA VAL A 83 2.37 -5.50 2.23
C VAL A 83 3.35 -4.38 1.89
N SER A 84 4.23 -4.00 2.82
CA SER A 84 5.23 -2.96 2.59
C SER A 84 6.24 -3.32 1.49
N GLU A 85 6.51 -4.61 1.28
CA GLU A 85 7.37 -5.14 0.20
C GLU A 85 6.74 -5.00 -1.19
N PHE A 86 5.43 -4.71 -1.24
CA PHE A 86 4.63 -4.53 -2.46
C PHE A 86 4.29 -3.08 -2.78
N VAL A 87 4.78 -2.15 -1.95
CA VAL A 87 4.69 -0.71 -2.15
C VAL A 87 6.02 -0.23 -2.73
N HIS A 88 5.97 0.59 -3.77
CA HIS A 88 7.21 1.09 -4.37
C HIS A 88 7.96 2.03 -3.42
N ASN A 89 9.30 1.99 -3.50
CA ASN A 89 10.17 2.71 -2.58
C ASN A 89 10.04 4.25 -2.69
N SER A 90 9.56 4.77 -3.82
CA SER A 90 9.26 6.20 -4.02
C SER A 90 8.31 6.76 -2.96
N LEU A 91 7.45 5.90 -2.38
CA LEU A 91 6.39 6.26 -1.44
C LEU A 91 6.83 6.19 0.03
N THR A 92 8.11 5.91 0.27
CA THR A 92 8.66 5.90 1.63
C THR A 92 8.85 7.32 2.15
N LYS A 93 8.73 7.46 3.47
CA LYS A 93 8.93 8.70 4.22
C LYS A 93 10.32 9.28 3.99
N SER A 94 11.35 8.41 3.91
CA SER A 94 12.73 8.83 3.65
C SER A 94 12.85 9.46 2.27
N VAL A 95 12.34 8.81 1.22
CA VAL A 95 12.37 9.35 -0.15
C VAL A 95 11.56 10.64 -0.24
N TYR A 96 10.39 10.70 0.39
CA TYR A 96 9.60 11.93 0.47
C TYR A 96 10.40 13.08 1.11
N LEU A 97 10.98 12.86 2.30
CA LEU A 97 11.76 13.87 3.00
C LEU A 97 13.00 14.32 2.22
N GLN A 98 13.62 13.39 1.48
CA GLN A 98 14.74 13.69 0.61
C GLN A 98 14.31 14.56 -0.58
N THR A 99 13.21 14.22 -1.26
CA THR A 99 12.68 14.95 -2.41
C THR A 99 12.30 16.38 -2.06
N TYR A 100 11.68 16.60 -0.90
CA TYR A 100 11.25 17.92 -0.45
C TYR A 100 12.24 18.59 0.51
N ARG A 101 13.47 18.09 0.58
CA ARG A 101 14.52 18.68 1.43
C ARG A 101 14.76 20.13 1.00
N GLY A 102 14.63 21.06 1.94
CA GLY A 102 14.76 22.50 1.67
C GLY A 102 13.50 23.19 1.18
N MET A 103 12.40 22.47 0.89
CA MET A 103 11.08 23.03 0.58
C MET A 103 10.09 22.91 1.75
N ILE A 104 10.31 21.95 2.65
CA ILE A 104 9.52 21.82 3.88
C ILE A 104 9.90 22.96 4.81
N HIS A 105 9.05 23.97 4.90
CA HIS A 105 9.18 25.04 5.88
C HIS A 105 8.55 24.54 7.19
N TYR A 106 9.34 24.46 8.25
CA TYR A 106 8.82 24.19 9.59
C TYR A 106 7.85 25.32 9.96
N ILE A 107 6.63 24.98 10.36
CA ILE A 107 5.72 25.97 10.94
C ILE A 107 6.17 26.19 12.38
N PRO A 108 6.70 27.37 12.75
CA PRO A 108 7.05 27.64 14.14
C PRO A 108 5.76 27.73 14.95
N TYR A 109 5.52 26.73 15.79
CA TYR A 109 4.45 26.79 16.78
C TYR A 109 4.89 27.73 17.92
N GLN A 110 4.27 28.91 18.03
CA GLN A 110 4.49 29.79 19.17
C GLN A 110 3.48 29.51 20.27
N ARG A 111 3.80 28.59 21.19
CA ARG A 111 3.84 28.80 22.66
C ARG A 111 4.36 27.54 23.36
N GLY A 112 5.51 27.68 24.01
CA GLY A 112 6.13 26.80 25.02
C GLY A 112 5.66 25.35 25.13
N ASP A 113 6.21 24.46 24.30
CA ASP A 113 6.76 23.16 24.71
C ASP A 113 7.27 22.41 23.47
N HIS A 114 8.43 21.77 23.62
CA HIS A 114 9.31 21.30 22.54
C HIS A 114 8.82 20.05 21.80
N THR A 115 7.64 20.09 21.19
CA THR A 115 7.17 19.00 20.32
C THR A 115 6.73 19.55 18.96
N CYS A 116 7.63 19.47 17.98
CA CYS A 116 7.33 19.81 16.58
C CYS A 116 6.30 18.83 16.02
N LEU A 117 5.09 19.32 15.73
CA LEU A 117 4.11 18.59 14.95
C LEU A 117 4.52 18.65 13.48
N LEU A 118 5.19 17.60 13.00
CA LEU A 118 5.16 17.28 11.57
C LEU A 118 3.74 16.81 11.28
N VAL A 119 2.92 17.68 10.70
CA VAL A 119 1.60 17.30 10.20
C VAL A 119 1.81 16.31 9.05
N TYR A 120 1.45 15.05 9.27
CA TYR A 120 1.38 14.00 8.26
C TYR A 120 -0.06 13.51 8.10
#